data_AF-A0A2H3JBJ1-F1
#
_entry.id   AF-A0A2H3JBJ1-F1
#
_cell.length_a   1.000
_cell.length_b   1.000
_cell.length_c   1.000
_cell.angle_alpha   90.00
_cell.angle_beta   90.00
_cell.angle_gamma   90.00
#
_symmetry.space_group_name_H-M   'P 1'
#
loop_
_entity.id
_entity.type
_entity.pdbx_description
1 polymer ?
#
loop_
_entity_poly.entity_id
_entity_poly.type
_entity_poly.pdbx_seq_one_letter_code
_entity_poly.pdbx_strand_id
1 'polypeptide(L)'
;MSNHVPGAPSVCIHSVCIDLAHRRRGIALGLLKEYTRRLGVAGTYDRILLIAHEELRELYERAGFEWVGRSAVVHGARPWYEMRRVLKPAPEPAVPPQQPGTVPAGLWEALQRASGARTRPQALAITAFPNGAQDLVADDGKGTLANKFDLLCPREGCGSVILKNGVASLVERASVQLDPPQSAAGSPLAPLPTPPSTMNWWLVTPNAMMFENIGFTRAVVSEEGKRIKLLICAECDLGPLGWCEEGGSEFWLATSRVGYRQ
;
A
#
# COMPACT_ATOMS: atom_id res chain seq x y z
N MET A 1 -29.87 -4.50 -11.45
CA MET A 1 -28.89 -5.52 -10.99
C MET A 1 -29.08 -5.70 -9.50
N SER A 2 -29.80 -6.74 -9.07
CA SER A 2 -30.14 -6.98 -7.65
C SER A 2 -29.37 -8.14 -7.02
N ASN A 3 -28.89 -9.10 -7.82
CA ASN A 3 -28.24 -10.30 -7.32
C ASN A 3 -26.74 -10.27 -7.61
N HIS A 4 -25.94 -10.28 -6.54
CA HIS A 4 -24.49 -10.42 -6.62
C HIS A 4 -24.13 -11.90 -6.80
N VAL A 5 -23.27 -12.20 -7.77
CA VAL A 5 -22.75 -13.56 -8.02
C VAL A 5 -21.27 -13.58 -7.62
N PRO A 6 -20.90 -14.24 -6.50
CA PRO A 6 -19.51 -14.37 -6.09
C PRO A 6 -18.65 -15.02 -7.19
N GLY A 7 -17.45 -14.48 -7.42
CA GLY A 7 -16.52 -15.02 -8.41
C GLY A 7 -16.86 -14.73 -9.88
N ALA A 8 -17.91 -13.95 -10.15
CA ALA A 8 -18.23 -13.55 -11.52
C ALA A 8 -17.07 -12.73 -12.15
N PRO A 9 -16.82 -12.89 -13.46
CA PRO A 9 -15.71 -12.21 -14.15
C PRO A 9 -15.95 -10.71 -14.37
N SER A 10 -17.14 -10.21 -14.00
CA SER A 10 -17.54 -8.82 -14.25
C SER A 10 -17.80 -8.10 -12.92
N VAL A 11 -17.25 -6.89 -12.81
CA VAL A 11 -17.58 -5.97 -11.71
C VAL A 11 -18.57 -4.94 -12.24
N CYS A 12 -19.72 -4.81 -11.57
CA CYS A 12 -20.70 -3.82 -11.97
C CYS A 12 -20.69 -2.62 -11.00
N ILE A 13 -20.55 -1.41 -11.54
CA ILE A 13 -20.61 -0.18 -10.74
C ILE A 13 -22.07 0.24 -10.61
N HIS A 14 -22.57 0.27 -9.37
CA HIS A 14 -23.96 0.65 -9.09
C HIS A 14 -24.15 2.16 -8.97
N SER A 15 -23.18 2.88 -8.41
CA SER A 15 -23.29 4.33 -8.21
C SER A 15 -21.91 4.98 -8.16
N VAL A 16 -21.86 6.21 -8.68
CA VAL A 16 -20.70 7.11 -8.59
C VAL A 16 -21.24 8.48 -8.22
N CYS A 17 -20.91 8.95 -7.02
CA CYS A 17 -21.48 10.18 -6.47
C CYS A 17 -20.36 11.13 -6.07
N ILE A 18 -20.49 12.39 -6.48
CA ILE A 18 -19.64 13.49 -6.03
C ILE A 18 -20.54 14.53 -5.38
N ASP A 19 -20.13 14.96 -4.18
CA ASP A 19 -20.74 16.06 -3.47
C ASP A 19 -20.83 17.31 -4.35
N LEU A 20 -21.94 18.05 -4.23
CA LEU A 20 -22.26 19.17 -5.12
C LEU A 20 -21.15 20.23 -5.14
N ALA A 21 -20.56 20.55 -3.98
CA ALA A 21 -19.52 21.58 -3.85
C ALA A 21 -18.19 21.17 -4.52
N HIS A 22 -18.03 19.89 -4.83
CA HIS A 22 -16.79 19.29 -5.32
C HIS A 22 -16.87 18.83 -6.79
N ARG A 23 -18.02 19.04 -7.45
CA ARG A 23 -18.21 18.70 -8.87
C ARG A 23 -17.34 19.57 -9.78
N ARG A 24 -17.14 19.11 -11.01
CA ARG A 24 -16.39 19.79 -12.09
C ARG A 24 -14.90 20.05 -11.81
N ARG A 25 -14.35 19.51 -10.72
CA ARG A 25 -12.92 19.57 -10.37
C ARG A 25 -12.12 18.34 -10.82
N GLY A 26 -12.67 17.49 -11.69
CA GLY A 26 -12.02 16.26 -12.16
C GLY A 26 -12.03 15.08 -11.18
N ILE A 27 -12.64 15.23 -10.00
CA ILE A 27 -12.64 14.21 -8.93
C ILE A 27 -13.29 12.90 -9.38
N ALA A 28 -14.44 12.95 -10.05
CA ALA A 28 -15.11 11.75 -10.55
C ALA A 28 -14.20 10.94 -11.49
N LEU A 29 -13.47 11.63 -12.38
CA LEU A 29 -12.54 11.01 -13.31
C LEU A 29 -11.36 10.38 -12.57
N GLY A 30 -10.81 11.07 -11.56
CA GLY A 30 -9.76 10.54 -10.69
C GLY A 30 -10.20 9.29 -9.95
N LEU A 31 -11.40 9.31 -9.34
CA LEU A 31 -11.97 8.17 -8.64
C LEU A 31 -12.17 6.96 -9.56
N LEU A 32 -12.73 7.18 -10.75
CA LEU A 32 -12.93 6.10 -11.72
C LEU A 32 -11.59 5.51 -12.19
N LYS A 33 -10.60 6.36 -12.50
CA LYS A 33 -9.27 5.89 -12.89
C LYS A 33 -8.60 5.08 -11.79
N GLU A 34 -8.68 5.53 -10.55
CA GLU A 34 -8.10 4.79 -9.43
C GLU A 34 -8.85 3.49 -9.15
N TYR A 35 -10.19 3.49 -9.21
CA TYR A 35 -11.01 2.29 -9.03
C TYR A 35 -10.69 1.23 -10.09
N THR A 36 -10.68 1.62 -11.35
CA THR A 36 -10.35 0.73 -12.47
C THR A 36 -8.91 0.24 -12.43
N ARG A 37 -7.94 1.08 -12.01
CA ARG A 37 -6.55 0.68 -11.79
C ARG A 37 -6.45 -0.43 -10.73
N ARG A 38 -7.13 -0.27 -9.59
CA ARG A 38 -7.14 -1.28 -8.51
C ARG A 38 -7.72 -2.61 -8.98
N LEU A 39 -8.81 -2.57 -9.74
CA LEU A 39 -9.41 -3.78 -10.30
C LEU A 39 -8.49 -4.48 -11.33
N GLY A 40 -7.74 -3.71 -12.11
CA GLY A 40 -6.71 -4.24 -13.00
C GLY A 40 -5.57 -4.94 -12.24
N VAL A 41 -5.05 -4.30 -11.18
CA VAL A 41 -3.98 -4.86 -10.33
C VAL A 41 -4.44 -6.14 -9.61
N ALA A 42 -5.70 -6.18 -9.17
CA ALA A 42 -6.26 -7.36 -8.52
C ALA A 42 -6.28 -8.59 -9.46
N GLY A 43 -6.28 -8.39 -10.78
CA GLY A 43 -6.19 -9.47 -11.77
C GLY A 43 -7.29 -10.53 -11.66
N THR A 44 -8.38 -10.25 -10.94
CA THR A 44 -9.44 -11.22 -10.64
C THR A 44 -10.58 -11.14 -11.66
N TYR A 45 -10.76 -9.97 -12.28
CA TYR A 45 -11.90 -9.67 -13.13
C TYR A 45 -11.47 -9.42 -14.57
N ASP A 46 -12.36 -9.75 -15.49
CA ASP A 46 -12.13 -9.58 -16.92
C ASP A 46 -12.62 -8.22 -17.40
N ARG A 47 -13.70 -7.70 -16.80
CA ARG A 47 -14.36 -6.47 -17.27
C ARG A 47 -15.11 -5.73 -16.16
N ILE A 48 -15.35 -4.45 -16.40
CA ILE A 48 -16.17 -3.57 -15.57
C ILE A 48 -17.38 -3.11 -16.39
N LEU A 49 -18.57 -3.15 -15.80
CA LEU A 49 -19.82 -2.77 -16.43
C LEU A 49 -20.51 -1.66 -15.63
N LEU A 50 -21.15 -0.73 -16.32
CA LEU A 50 -22.03 0.25 -15.71
C LEU A 50 -23.14 0.66 -16.66
N ILE A 51 -24.18 1.27 -16.11
CA ILE A 51 -25.18 1.98 -16.88
C ILE A 51 -25.14 3.47 -16.54
N ALA A 52 -25.30 4.32 -17.55
CA ALA A 52 -25.30 5.76 -17.40
C ALA A 52 -26.33 6.42 -18.32
N HIS A 53 -26.72 7.65 -17.97
CA HIS A 53 -27.42 8.52 -18.91
C HIS A 53 -26.43 9.15 -19.90
N GLU A 54 -26.93 9.55 -21.06
CA GLU A 54 -26.14 10.05 -22.17
C GLU A 54 -25.28 11.27 -21.82
N GLU A 55 -25.76 12.17 -20.95
CA GLU A 55 -24.99 13.36 -20.53
C GLU A 55 -23.70 13.04 -19.75
N LEU A 56 -23.55 11.82 -19.24
CA LEU A 56 -22.35 11.37 -18.52
C LEU A 56 -21.37 10.59 -19.41
N ARG A 57 -21.70 10.38 -20.70
CA ARG A 57 -20.88 9.59 -21.63
C ARG A 57 -19.42 10.06 -21.66
N GLU A 58 -19.20 11.36 -21.83
CA GLU A 58 -17.84 11.92 -21.92
C GLU A 58 -16.99 11.65 -20.67
N LEU A 59 -17.60 11.69 -19.47
CA LEU A 59 -16.90 11.40 -18.22
C LEU A 59 -16.35 9.97 -18.22
N TYR A 60 -17.19 9.01 -18.63
CA TYR A 60 -16.84 7.60 -18.63
C TYR A 60 -15.91 7.22 -19.78
N GLU A 61 -16.07 7.80 -20.97
CA GLU A 61 -15.12 7.62 -22.08
C GLU A 61 -13.73 8.13 -21.70
N ARG A 62 -13.63 9.30 -21.05
CA ARG A 62 -12.35 9.81 -20.50
C ARG A 62 -11.77 8.92 -19.41
N ALA A 63 -12.62 8.17 -18.71
CA ALA A 63 -12.22 7.16 -17.73
C ALA A 63 -11.89 5.80 -18.37
N GLY A 64 -11.91 5.68 -19.70
CA GLY A 64 -11.55 4.48 -20.44
C GLY A 64 -12.67 3.45 -20.59
N PHE A 65 -13.93 3.86 -20.45
CA PHE A 65 -15.08 3.01 -20.76
C PHE A 65 -15.51 3.20 -22.22
N GLU A 66 -15.89 2.11 -22.86
CA GLU A 66 -16.50 2.06 -24.18
C GLU A 66 -18.02 2.16 -24.07
N TRP A 67 -18.61 2.92 -24.98
CA TRP A 67 -20.06 3.00 -25.15
C TRP A 67 -20.57 1.75 -25.87
N VAL A 68 -21.43 0.97 -25.22
CA VAL A 68 -21.98 -0.28 -25.80
C VAL A 68 -23.29 0.00 -26.53
N GLY A 69 -24.19 0.78 -25.92
CA GLY A 69 -25.49 1.11 -26.50
C GLY A 69 -26.59 1.22 -25.45
N ARG A 70 -27.85 1.26 -25.90
CA ARG A 70 -29.01 1.39 -25.01
C ARG A 70 -29.18 0.13 -24.14
N SER A 71 -29.34 0.31 -22.84
CA SER A 71 -29.60 -0.79 -21.90
C SER A 71 -31.07 -1.21 -21.95
N ALA A 72 -31.32 -2.50 -21.70
CA ALA A 72 -32.66 -3.03 -21.46
C ALA A 72 -33.23 -2.64 -20.09
N VAL A 73 -32.42 -2.06 -19.19
CA VAL A 73 -32.87 -1.61 -17.87
C VAL A 73 -33.81 -0.42 -18.01
N VAL A 74 -35.06 -0.60 -17.55
CA VAL A 74 -36.06 0.45 -17.46
C VAL A 74 -36.19 0.89 -16.01
N HIS A 75 -35.57 2.03 -15.68
CA HIS A 75 -35.63 2.62 -14.34
C HIS A 75 -35.68 4.15 -14.43
N GLY A 76 -36.76 4.77 -13.94
CA GLY A 76 -37.02 6.21 -14.13
C GLY A 76 -37.53 6.56 -15.53
N ALA A 77 -37.67 7.86 -15.82
CA ALA A 77 -38.29 8.35 -17.05
C ALA A 77 -37.35 8.40 -18.27
N ARG A 78 -36.03 8.30 -18.06
CA ARG A 78 -35.01 8.47 -19.11
C ARG A 78 -34.33 7.14 -19.43
N PRO A 79 -33.88 6.93 -20.69
CA PRO A 79 -33.16 5.72 -21.06
C PRO A 79 -31.80 5.64 -20.35
N TRP A 80 -31.38 4.42 -20.09
CA TRP A 80 -30.05 4.07 -19.63
C TRP A 80 -29.25 3.47 -20.78
N TYR A 81 -27.94 3.66 -20.74
CA TYR A 81 -27.01 3.14 -21.73
C TYR A 81 -25.90 2.38 -21.03
N GLU A 82 -25.51 1.26 -21.62
CA GLU A 82 -24.46 0.39 -21.11
C GLU A 82 -23.09 0.89 -21.54
N MET A 83 -22.17 0.86 -20.58
CA MET A 83 -20.77 1.13 -20.82
C MET A 83 -19.93 0.01 -20.23
N ARG A 84 -18.84 -0.33 -20.91
CA ARG A 84 -17.94 -1.42 -20.51
C ARG A 84 -16.50 -0.96 -20.50
N ARG A 85 -15.69 -1.55 -19.63
CA ARG A 85 -14.23 -1.45 -19.71
C ARG A 85 -13.62 -2.83 -19.57
N VAL A 86 -12.76 -3.20 -20.51
CA VAL A 86 -12.02 -4.46 -20.48
C VAL A 86 -10.80 -4.30 -19.58
N LEU A 87 -10.60 -5.24 -18.64
CA LEU A 87 -9.46 -5.28 -17.73
C LEU A 87 -8.46 -6.37 -18.16
N LYS A 88 -8.97 -7.52 -18.58
CA LYS A 88 -8.19 -8.53 -19.28
C LYS A 88 -8.75 -8.65 -20.69
N PRO A 89 -7.91 -8.56 -21.74
CA PRO A 89 -8.38 -8.92 -23.07
C PRO A 89 -8.93 -10.34 -23.00
N ALA A 90 -10.16 -10.53 -23.45
CA ALA A 90 -10.70 -11.87 -23.60
C ALA A 90 -9.75 -12.67 -24.52
N PRO A 91 -9.58 -13.99 -24.32
CA PRO A 91 -8.97 -14.80 -25.36
C PRO A 91 -9.78 -14.58 -26.64
N GLU A 92 -9.17 -13.91 -27.62
CA GLU A 92 -9.86 -13.53 -28.85
C GLU A 92 -10.36 -14.80 -29.54
N PRO A 93 -11.64 -14.85 -30.00
CA PRO A 93 -11.99 -15.82 -31.02
C PRO A 93 -11.13 -15.52 -32.24
N ALA A 94 -10.46 -16.56 -32.78
CA ALA A 94 -9.48 -16.45 -33.86
C ALA A 94 -9.91 -15.48 -34.97
N VAL A 95 -9.34 -14.27 -34.96
CA VAL A 95 -9.40 -13.34 -36.09
C VAL A 95 -8.15 -13.60 -36.94
N PRO A 96 -8.25 -13.67 -38.29
CA PRO A 96 -7.09 -13.91 -39.15
C PRO A 96 -6.04 -12.79 -38.99
N PRO A 97 -4.75 -13.11 -39.19
CA PRO A 97 -3.66 -12.21 -38.82
C PRO A 97 -3.69 -10.91 -39.65
N GLN A 98 -3.81 -9.78 -38.97
CA GLN A 98 -3.41 -8.48 -39.50
C GLN A 98 -1.99 -8.17 -39.03
N GLN A 99 -1.16 -7.67 -39.96
CA GLN A 99 0.29 -7.52 -39.79
C GLN A 99 0.64 -6.58 -38.62
N PRO A 100 1.61 -6.95 -37.76
CA PRO A 100 2.03 -6.10 -36.66
C PRO A 100 2.76 -4.86 -37.17
N GLY A 101 2.33 -3.69 -36.70
CA GLY A 101 3.09 -2.45 -36.83
C GLY A 101 4.47 -2.61 -36.18
N THR A 102 5.51 -2.18 -36.88
CA THR A 102 6.90 -2.36 -36.47
C THR A 102 7.19 -1.60 -35.18
N VAL A 103 7.47 -2.34 -34.11
CA VAL A 103 7.95 -1.80 -32.83
C VAL A 103 9.33 -1.18 -33.07
N PRO A 104 9.60 0.07 -32.67
CA PRO A 104 10.92 0.67 -32.82
C PRO A 104 11.99 -0.17 -32.09
N ALA A 105 13.08 -0.47 -32.78
CA ALA A 105 14.19 -1.21 -32.20
C ALA A 105 14.73 -0.50 -30.95
N GLY A 106 14.97 -1.26 -29.88
CA GLY A 106 15.53 -0.75 -28.62
C GLY A 106 14.53 -0.39 -27.52
N LEU A 107 13.21 -0.39 -27.79
CA LEU A 107 12.20 -0.15 -26.74
C LEU A 107 12.21 -1.23 -25.65
N TRP A 108 12.40 -2.48 -26.05
CA TRP A 108 12.47 -3.62 -25.13
C TRP A 108 13.71 -3.55 -24.23
N GLU A 109 14.85 -3.15 -24.81
CA GLU A 109 16.10 -2.94 -24.07
C GLU A 109 15.99 -1.73 -23.14
N ALA A 110 15.28 -0.67 -23.52
CA ALA A 110 15.05 0.48 -22.65
C ALA A 110 14.17 0.13 -21.44
N LEU A 111 13.11 -0.67 -21.62
CA LEU A 111 12.24 -1.13 -20.53
C LEU A 111 12.96 -2.10 -19.58
N GLN A 112 13.79 -2.99 -20.12
CA GLN A 112 14.59 -3.92 -19.31
C GLN A 112 15.70 -3.20 -18.53
N ARG A 113 16.34 -2.19 -19.13
CA ARG A 113 17.37 -1.37 -18.48
C ARG A 113 16.81 -0.48 -17.36
N ALA A 114 15.54 -0.13 -17.41
CA ALA A 114 14.86 0.62 -16.34
C ALA A 114 14.44 -0.26 -15.14
N SER A 115 14.34 -1.58 -15.34
CA SER A 115 13.81 -2.52 -14.33
C SER A 115 14.88 -3.45 -13.74
N GLY A 116 15.97 -3.70 -14.48
CA GLY A 116 17.13 -4.44 -13.98
C GLY A 116 18.23 -3.48 -13.54
N ALA A 117 18.68 -3.62 -12.29
CA ALA A 117 19.83 -2.90 -11.70
C ALA A 117 19.57 -1.51 -11.09
N ARG A 118 18.48 -1.32 -10.35
CA ARG A 118 18.63 -0.52 -9.11
C ARG A 118 19.14 -1.48 -8.04
N THR A 119 20.42 -1.37 -7.69
CA THR A 119 20.96 -1.98 -6.46
C THR A 119 20.13 -1.47 -5.29
N ARG A 120 19.15 -2.28 -4.89
CA ARG A 120 18.27 -1.95 -3.76
C ARG A 120 19.13 -1.99 -2.51
N PRO A 121 19.06 -0.98 -1.63
CA PRO A 121 19.93 -0.92 -0.46
C PRO A 121 19.68 -2.14 0.42
N GLN A 122 20.77 -2.81 0.82
CA GLN A 122 20.72 -3.98 1.68
C GLN A 122 20.45 -3.53 3.11
N ALA A 123 19.42 -4.11 3.72
CA ALA A 123 19.04 -3.86 5.09
C ALA A 123 19.84 -4.81 6.00
N LEU A 124 20.71 -4.27 6.86
CA LEU A 124 21.46 -5.06 7.84
C LEU A 124 20.64 -5.23 9.12
N ALA A 125 20.54 -6.45 9.65
CA ALA A 125 19.92 -6.69 10.94
C ALA A 125 20.80 -6.17 12.08
N ILE A 126 20.19 -5.89 13.26
CA ILE A 126 20.94 -5.46 14.45
C ILE A 126 22.04 -6.45 14.87
N THR A 127 21.88 -7.74 14.56
CA THR A 127 22.86 -8.80 14.85
C THR A 127 24.15 -8.69 14.03
N ALA A 128 24.16 -7.89 12.96
CA ALA A 128 25.35 -7.61 12.18
C ALA A 128 26.29 -6.60 12.88
N PHE A 129 25.84 -5.93 13.94
CA PHE A 129 26.61 -4.91 14.66
C PHE A 129 27.18 -5.49 15.98
N PRO A 130 28.51 -5.43 16.18
CA PRO A 130 29.17 -6.09 17.32
C PRO A 130 28.80 -5.49 18.69
N ASN A 131 28.48 -4.19 18.78
CA ASN A 131 28.01 -3.55 20.01
C ASN A 131 26.49 -3.34 20.06
N GLY A 132 25.74 -4.00 19.16
CA GLY A 132 24.27 -3.97 19.12
C GLY A 132 23.71 -2.56 18.98
N ALA A 133 22.81 -2.16 19.89
CA ALA A 133 22.12 -0.87 19.84
C ALA A 133 23.05 0.35 20.02
N GLN A 134 24.25 0.18 20.59
CA GLN A 134 25.20 1.28 20.82
C GLN A 134 25.91 1.72 19.53
N ASP A 135 26.10 0.83 18.56
CA ASP A 135 26.70 1.19 17.26
C ASP A 135 25.72 1.94 16.35
N LEU A 136 24.43 1.86 16.68
CA LEU A 136 23.33 2.40 15.89
C LEU A 136 22.93 3.83 16.30
N VAL A 137 23.56 4.38 17.33
CA VAL A 137 23.23 5.70 17.87
C VAL A 137 24.31 6.74 17.57
N ALA A 138 23.86 7.97 17.38
CA ALA A 138 24.68 9.17 17.36
C ALA A 138 24.17 10.11 18.46
N ASP A 139 25.08 10.71 19.23
CA ASP A 139 24.71 11.71 20.22
C ASP A 139 24.38 13.04 19.52
N ASP A 140 23.14 13.52 19.67
CA ASP A 140 22.67 14.79 19.07
C ASP A 140 23.14 16.03 19.85
N GLY A 141 24.10 15.88 20.78
CA GLY A 141 24.62 16.99 21.61
C GLY A 141 23.62 17.56 22.61
N LYS A 142 22.39 17.02 22.65
CA LYS A 142 21.30 17.35 23.58
C LYS A 142 21.04 16.24 24.61
N GLY A 143 21.88 15.21 24.67
CA GLY A 143 21.73 14.07 25.58
C GLY A 143 20.68 13.04 25.15
N THR A 144 20.21 13.11 23.90
CA THR A 144 19.31 12.11 23.30
C THR A 144 20.07 11.32 22.24
N LEU A 145 19.98 9.99 22.31
CA LEU A 145 20.64 9.07 21.38
C LEU A 145 19.81 8.93 20.10
N ALA A 146 20.21 9.62 19.02
CA ALA A 146 19.50 9.58 17.75
C ALA A 146 19.96 8.41 16.87
N ASN A 147 19.12 7.93 15.95
CA ASN A 147 19.53 6.87 15.02
C ASN A 147 20.60 7.36 14.03
N LYS A 148 21.77 6.70 14.02
CA LYS A 148 22.88 7.04 13.13
C LYS A 148 22.62 6.67 11.66
N PHE A 149 21.86 5.61 11.43
CA PHE A 149 21.62 5.03 10.11
C PHE A 149 20.16 5.19 9.66
N ASP A 150 19.94 5.20 8.34
CA ASP A 150 18.60 5.11 7.78
C ASP A 150 17.99 3.74 8.12
N LEU A 151 16.73 3.74 8.56
CA LEU A 151 15.97 2.52 8.87
C LEU A 151 15.27 2.03 7.60
N LEU A 152 15.47 0.76 7.27
CA LEU A 152 14.92 0.07 6.12
C LEU A 152 13.97 -1.05 6.55
N CYS A 153 13.09 -1.45 5.63
CA CYS A 153 12.33 -2.68 5.76
C CYS A 153 13.28 -3.89 5.80
N PRO A 154 13.14 -4.82 6.77
CA PRO A 154 14.02 -5.97 6.92
C PRO A 154 13.78 -7.06 5.85
N ARG A 155 12.72 -6.96 5.04
CA ARG A 155 12.42 -7.96 4.00
C ARG A 155 13.50 -7.92 2.92
N GLU A 156 14.13 -9.06 2.68
CA GLU A 156 15.05 -9.25 1.56
C GLU A 156 14.37 -8.87 0.25
N GLY A 157 15.02 -7.99 -0.51
CA GLY A 157 14.49 -7.50 -1.78
C GLY A 157 13.45 -6.39 -1.66
N CYS A 158 12.99 -5.93 -0.47
CA CYS A 158 12.09 -4.78 -0.36
C CYS A 158 12.80 -3.43 -0.22
N GLY A 159 13.83 -3.31 0.63
CA GLY A 159 14.66 -2.10 0.79
C GLY A 159 13.91 -0.76 0.89
N SER A 160 12.65 -0.77 1.34
CA SER A 160 11.85 0.43 1.54
C SER A 160 12.43 1.24 2.70
N VAL A 161 12.63 2.54 2.50
CA VAL A 161 13.15 3.43 3.55
C VAL A 161 11.99 3.78 4.48
N ILE A 162 12.09 3.36 5.73
CA ILE A 162 11.09 3.63 6.77
C ILE A 162 11.37 4.98 7.44
N LEU A 163 12.64 5.23 7.78
CA LEU A 163 13.06 6.42 8.51
C LEU A 163 14.44 6.88 8.07
N LYS A 164 14.67 8.19 8.05
CA LYS A 164 15.99 8.78 7.85
C LYS A 164 16.82 8.75 9.14
N ASN A 165 18.14 8.81 8.99
CA ASN A 165 19.07 9.06 10.11
C ASN A 165 18.73 10.38 10.84
N GLY A 166 18.96 10.41 12.14
CA GLY A 166 18.76 11.57 13.01
C GLY A 166 17.31 11.88 13.40
N VAL A 167 16.36 10.98 13.12
CA VAL A 167 14.92 11.24 13.31
C VAL A 167 14.34 10.52 14.53
N ALA A 168 14.78 9.29 14.80
CA ALA A 168 14.34 8.51 15.94
C ALA A 168 15.29 8.66 17.13
N SER A 169 14.73 8.64 18.33
CA SER A 169 15.47 8.57 19.59
C SER A 169 15.44 7.14 20.15
N LEU A 170 16.58 6.62 20.60
CA LEU A 170 16.67 5.32 21.23
C LEU A 170 16.13 5.39 22.67
N VAL A 171 15.15 4.54 22.99
CA VAL A 171 14.53 4.46 24.31
C VAL A 171 14.41 2.99 24.71
N GLU A 172 14.85 2.66 25.92
CA GLU A 172 14.64 1.34 26.51
C GLU A 172 13.25 1.26 27.16
N ARG A 173 12.43 0.28 26.75
CA ARG A 173 11.07 0.09 27.26
C ARG A 173 10.69 -1.39 27.30
N ALA A 174 9.75 -1.74 28.16
CA ALA A 174 9.15 -3.08 28.20
C ALA A 174 8.67 -3.53 26.81
N SER A 175 8.91 -4.80 26.48
CA SER A 175 8.37 -5.43 25.28
C SER A 175 6.85 -5.38 25.30
N VAL A 176 6.23 -5.01 24.18
CA VAL A 176 4.77 -5.11 23.99
C VAL A 176 4.50 -6.30 23.10
N GLN A 177 3.50 -7.11 23.45
CA GLN A 177 3.09 -8.24 22.60
C GLN A 177 2.35 -7.69 21.37
N LEU A 178 3.07 -7.59 20.26
CA LEU A 178 2.55 -7.03 19.01
C LEU A 178 1.96 -8.06 18.06
N ASP A 179 2.36 -9.33 18.20
CA ASP A 179 1.92 -10.39 17.29
C ASP A 179 0.57 -10.96 17.77
N PRO A 180 -0.49 -10.92 16.95
CA PRO A 180 -1.71 -11.62 17.27
C PRO A 180 -1.44 -13.14 17.27
N PRO A 181 -2.05 -13.91 18.19
CA PRO A 181 -1.75 -15.34 18.38
C PRO A 181 -1.99 -16.21 17.13
N GLN A 182 -2.78 -15.72 16.15
CA GLN A 182 -3.04 -16.41 14.88
C GLN A 182 -2.00 -16.16 13.78
N SER A 183 -1.12 -15.16 13.90
CA SER A 183 -0.18 -14.75 12.83
C SER A 183 1.30 -14.94 13.18
N ALA A 184 1.61 -15.41 14.40
CA ALA A 184 2.99 -15.65 14.84
C ALA A 184 3.71 -16.78 14.07
N ALA A 185 2.97 -17.71 13.45
CA ALA A 185 3.54 -18.91 12.84
C ALA A 185 4.16 -18.73 11.43
N GLY A 186 4.05 -17.54 10.83
CA GLY A 186 4.51 -17.30 9.44
C GLY A 186 5.23 -15.97 9.20
N SER A 187 5.53 -15.20 10.25
CA SER A 187 6.18 -13.89 10.09
C SER A 187 7.71 -14.04 10.00
N PRO A 188 8.38 -13.42 9.00
CA PRO A 188 9.84 -13.43 8.90
C PRO A 188 10.53 -12.49 9.90
N LEU A 189 9.78 -11.94 10.86
CA LEU A 189 10.26 -10.98 11.85
C LEU A 189 10.79 -11.69 13.10
N ALA A 190 11.81 -11.11 13.72
CA ALA A 190 12.33 -11.61 14.98
C ALA A 190 11.22 -11.65 16.05
N PRO A 191 11.07 -12.76 16.78
CA PRO A 191 10.12 -12.83 17.88
C PRO A 191 10.48 -11.79 18.93
N LEU A 192 9.48 -11.02 19.38
CA LEU A 192 9.67 -10.10 20.50
C LEU A 192 9.69 -10.91 21.80
N PRO A 193 10.53 -10.53 22.77
CA PRO A 193 10.55 -11.23 24.05
C PRO A 193 9.23 -10.96 24.79
N THR A 194 8.79 -11.92 25.62
CA THR A 194 7.55 -11.77 26.38
C THR A 194 7.74 -10.76 27.52
N PRO A 195 6.72 -9.92 27.83
CA PRO A 195 6.74 -9.09 29.02
C PRO A 195 7.03 -9.94 30.28
N PRO A 196 7.86 -9.50 31.24
CA PRO A 196 8.27 -8.11 31.54
C PRO A 196 9.67 -7.72 31.02
N SER A 197 10.24 -8.45 30.06
CA SER A 197 11.57 -8.12 29.52
C SER A 197 11.60 -6.73 28.85
N THR A 198 12.70 -5.99 29.03
CA THR A 198 12.93 -4.70 28.35
C THR A 198 13.68 -4.90 27.04
N MET A 199 13.43 -4.03 26.07
CA MET A 199 14.23 -3.95 24.86
C MET A 199 14.36 -2.51 24.38
N ASN A 200 15.23 -2.31 23.39
CA ASN A 200 15.45 -1.01 22.78
C ASN A 200 14.40 -0.73 21.68
N TRP A 201 13.82 0.46 21.74
CA TRP A 201 12.85 0.98 20.79
C TRP A 201 13.34 2.28 20.17
N TRP A 202 12.99 2.49 18.91
CA TRP A 202 13.10 3.77 18.25
C TRP A 202 11.81 4.55 18.47
N LEU A 203 11.90 5.62 19.25
CA LEU A 203 10.84 6.59 19.46
C LEU A 203 10.89 7.66 18.36
N VAL A 204 9.80 7.82 17.63
CA VAL A 204 9.60 8.87 16.62
C VAL A 204 8.54 9.83 17.13
N THR A 205 8.85 11.12 17.12
CA THR A 205 7.99 12.24 17.51
C THR A 205 8.30 13.42 16.58
N PRO A 206 7.43 14.44 16.41
CA PRO A 206 6.13 14.64 17.08
C PRO A 206 4.92 14.07 16.33
N ASN A 207 5.10 13.61 15.09
CA ASN A 207 3.98 13.12 14.27
C ASN A 207 4.45 12.08 13.24
N ALA A 208 3.47 11.43 12.60
CA ALA A 208 3.71 10.38 11.61
C ALA A 208 4.38 10.86 10.31
N MET A 209 4.46 12.18 10.05
CA MET A 209 5.11 12.72 8.85
C MET A 209 6.64 12.60 8.90
N MET A 210 7.19 12.21 10.04
CA MET A 210 8.62 11.92 10.18
C MET A 210 9.02 10.60 9.49
N PHE A 211 8.06 9.74 9.16
CA PHE A 211 8.30 8.52 8.41
C PHE A 211 8.29 8.76 6.90
N GLU A 212 9.15 8.03 6.19
CA GLU A 212 9.21 8.06 4.73
C GLU A 212 8.15 7.11 4.13
N ASN A 213 8.19 5.82 4.49
CA ASN A 213 7.31 4.79 3.93
C ASN A 213 6.79 3.82 5.01
N ILE A 214 5.90 4.31 5.89
CA ILE A 214 5.23 3.49 6.91
C ILE A 214 3.71 3.42 6.67
N GLY A 215 3.13 2.25 6.93
CA GLY A 215 1.70 2.00 6.98
C GLY A 215 1.19 1.79 8.40
N PHE A 216 -0.10 2.07 8.61
CA PHE A 216 -0.79 1.89 9.89
C PHE A 216 -1.94 0.90 9.74
N THR A 217 -2.03 -0.08 10.64
CA THR A 217 -3.17 -0.99 10.67
C THR A 217 -4.42 -0.31 11.21
N ARG A 218 -5.57 -1.01 11.11
CA ARG A 218 -6.74 -0.69 11.93
C ARG A 218 -6.37 -0.79 13.41
N ALA A 219 -7.02 0.05 14.23
CA ALA A 219 -6.79 0.04 15.66
C ALA A 219 -7.21 -1.31 16.26
N VAL A 220 -6.33 -1.88 17.07
CA VAL A 220 -6.56 -3.10 17.85
C VAL A 220 -6.52 -2.74 19.33
N VAL A 221 -7.26 -3.48 20.15
CA VAL A 221 -7.26 -3.29 21.60
C VAL A 221 -6.06 -4.07 22.15
N SER A 222 -5.13 -3.37 22.79
CA SER A 222 -4.01 -3.96 23.54
C SER A 222 -4.55 -4.74 24.75
N GLU A 223 -3.74 -5.64 25.32
CA GLU A 223 -4.07 -6.36 26.55
C GLU A 223 -4.39 -5.41 27.73
N GLU A 224 -3.84 -4.19 27.69
CA GLU A 224 -4.09 -3.12 28.65
C GLU A 224 -5.37 -2.32 28.38
N GLY A 225 -6.20 -2.72 27.42
CA GLY A 225 -7.47 -2.06 27.07
C GLY A 225 -7.34 -0.77 26.24
N LYS A 226 -6.12 -0.34 25.93
CA LYS A 226 -5.84 0.82 25.07
C LYS A 226 -5.96 0.48 23.59
N ARG A 227 -6.40 1.44 22.77
CA ARG A 227 -6.42 1.30 21.30
C ARG A 227 -5.07 1.65 20.72
N ILE A 228 -4.41 0.68 20.10
CA ILE A 228 -3.11 0.84 19.45
C ILE A 228 -3.24 0.56 17.95
N LYS A 229 -2.38 1.19 17.14
CA LYS A 229 -2.21 0.89 15.72
C LYS A 229 -0.83 0.27 15.53
N LEU A 230 -0.76 -0.77 14.71
CA LEU A 230 0.51 -1.43 14.40
C LEU A 230 1.14 -0.77 13.18
N LEU A 231 2.46 -0.68 13.19
CA LEU A 231 3.26 -0.11 12.12
C LEU A 231 3.71 -1.21 11.16
N ILE A 232 3.47 -1.02 9.87
CA ILE A 232 3.82 -1.97 8.80
C ILE A 232 4.63 -1.26 7.70
N CYS A 233 5.39 -1.99 6.90
CA CYS A 233 6.06 -1.44 5.72
C CYS A 233 5.03 -1.02 4.67
N ALA A 234 5.13 0.21 4.13
CA ALA A 234 4.18 0.70 3.14
C ALA A 234 4.33 0.08 1.74
N GLU A 235 5.46 -0.58 1.44
CA GLU A 235 5.70 -1.19 0.13
C GLU A 235 5.31 -2.68 0.07
N CYS A 236 5.64 -3.45 1.11
CA CYS A 236 5.44 -4.91 1.12
C CYS A 236 4.50 -5.41 2.21
N ASP A 237 3.84 -4.49 2.93
CA ASP A 237 2.91 -4.76 4.04
C ASP A 237 3.50 -5.66 5.14
N LEU A 238 4.83 -5.74 5.25
CA LEU A 238 5.49 -6.49 6.30
C LEU A 238 5.36 -5.78 7.64
N GLY A 239 4.83 -6.46 8.64
CA GLY A 239 4.79 -6.02 10.03
C GLY A 239 4.24 -7.10 10.95
N PRO A 240 4.08 -6.81 12.26
CA PRO A 240 4.21 -5.49 12.87
C PRO A 240 5.68 -5.14 13.18
N LEU A 241 6.14 -4.01 12.66
CA LEU A 241 7.46 -3.43 12.91
C LEU A 241 7.49 -2.59 14.19
N GLY A 242 6.31 -2.17 14.66
CA GLY A 242 6.15 -1.28 15.80
C GLY A 242 4.68 -0.97 16.08
N TRP A 243 4.44 0.02 16.93
CA TRP A 243 3.09 0.42 17.34
C TRP A 243 3.01 1.91 17.70
N CYS A 244 1.80 2.45 17.74
CA CYS A 244 1.48 3.75 18.33
C CYS A 244 0.09 3.72 18.99
N GLU A 245 -0.15 4.62 19.94
CA GLU A 245 -1.48 4.82 20.54
C GLU A 245 -2.38 5.61 19.57
N GLU A 246 -3.67 5.26 19.53
CA GLU A 246 -4.62 5.99 18.70
C GLU A 246 -4.79 7.44 19.19
N GLY A 247 -4.31 8.40 18.40
CA GLY A 247 -4.32 9.83 18.75
C GLY A 247 -3.07 10.30 19.50
N GLY A 248 -2.10 9.41 19.76
CA GLY A 248 -0.80 9.76 20.33
C GLY A 248 0.15 10.41 19.32
N SER A 249 1.12 11.16 19.84
CA SER A 249 2.23 11.77 19.09
C SER A 249 3.50 10.90 19.07
N GLU A 250 3.46 9.75 19.75
CA GLU A 250 4.59 8.85 19.94
C GLU A 250 4.42 7.59 19.09
N PHE A 251 5.47 7.26 18.33
CA PHE A 251 5.51 6.09 17.48
C PHE A 251 6.74 5.26 17.84
N TRP A 252 6.52 3.97 18.09
CA TRP A 252 7.52 3.07 18.65
C TRP A 252 7.86 2.01 17.63
N LEU A 253 9.11 1.97 17.16
CA LEU A 253 9.63 0.94 16.26
C LEU A 253 10.58 -0.01 17.01
N ALA A 254 10.43 -1.30 16.78
CA ALA A 254 11.29 -2.32 17.37
C ALA A 254 12.66 -2.33 16.66
N THR A 255 13.75 -2.13 17.43
CA THR A 255 15.12 -2.14 16.89
C THR A 255 15.50 -3.46 16.22
N SER A 256 14.90 -4.57 16.66
CA SER A 256 15.09 -5.92 16.12
C SER A 256 14.27 -6.23 14.87
N ARG A 257 13.25 -5.42 14.55
CA ARG A 257 12.33 -5.62 13.41
C ARG A 257 12.54 -4.60 12.29
N VAL A 258 13.59 -3.79 12.37
CA VAL A 258 14.00 -2.87 11.30
C VAL A 258 15.40 -3.25 10.84
N GLY A 259 15.71 -2.96 9.58
CA GLY A 259 17.07 -3.08 9.09
C GLY A 259 17.75 -1.71 9.03
N TYR A 260 19.08 -1.72 9.01
CA TYR A 260 19.91 -0.52 9.03
C TYR A 260 20.71 -0.43 7.74
N ARG A 261 20.75 0.77 7.16
CA ARG A 261 21.56 1.07 5.98
C ARG A 261 22.87 1.71 6.43
N GLN A 262 23.98 0.99 6.27
CA GLN A 262 25.33 1.52 6.46
C GLN A 262 25.75 2.43 5.29
#